data_AF-A0A6A4HTU1-F1
#
_entry.id   AF-A0A6A4HTU1-F1
#
_cell.length_a   1.000
_cell.length_b   1.000
_cell.length_c   1.000
_cell.angle_alpha   90.00
_cell.angle_beta   90.00
_cell.angle_gamma   90.00
#
_symmetry.space_group_name_H-M   'P 1'
#
loop_
_entity.id
_entity.type
_entity.pdbx_description
1 polymer ?
#
loop_
_entity_poly.entity_id
_entity_poly.type
_entity_poly.pdbx_seq_one_letter_code
_entity_poly.pdbx_strand_id
1 'polypeptide(L)' 'CDELNLDGTPKDASVERATFTHAQKMRAAATFGFGRVCNLGMLAWHRSEITGKMLGNPSVSEALTSYMLSLRRRKV' A
#
# COMPACT_ATOMS: atom_id res chain seq x y z
N CYS A 1 -9.13 -2.65 4.74
CA CYS A 1 -8.17 -3.78 4.90
C CYS A 1 -7.77 -4.01 6.35
N ASP A 2 -7.44 -2.97 7.12
CA ASP A 2 -7.11 -3.15 8.55
C ASP A 2 -8.30 -3.07 9.51
N GLU A 3 -9.31 -2.27 9.16
CA GLU A 3 -10.54 -2.13 9.97
C GLU A 3 -11.71 -2.93 9.42
N LEU A 4 -11.63 -3.32 8.15
CA LEU A 4 -12.66 -4.09 7.46
C LEU A 4 -12.09 -5.44 7.01
N ASN A 5 -12.91 -6.48 7.10
CA ASN A 5 -12.75 -7.78 6.47
C ASN A 5 -12.83 -7.68 4.94
N LEU A 6 -12.52 -8.77 4.25
CA LEU A 6 -12.56 -8.84 2.78
C LEU A 6 -13.98 -8.71 2.23
N ASP A 7 -14.99 -9.06 3.02
CA ASP A 7 -16.41 -8.87 2.70
C ASP A 7 -16.92 -7.45 3.01
N GLY A 8 -16.04 -6.56 3.51
CA GLY A 8 -16.37 -5.18 3.86
C GLY A 8 -16.96 -4.98 5.26
N THR A 9 -17.17 -6.05 6.04
CA THR A 9 -17.65 -5.95 7.42
C THR A 9 -16.55 -5.42 8.36
N PRO A 10 -16.87 -4.68 9.44
CA PRO A 10 -15.88 -4.24 10.40
C PRO A 10 -15.25 -5.42 11.15
N LYS A 11 -13.94 -5.36 11.37
CA LYS A 11 -13.24 -6.34 12.20
C LYS A 11 -13.56 -6.12 13.66
N ASP A 12 -13.85 -7.22 14.36
CA ASP A 12 -14.07 -7.21 15.80
C ASP A 12 -12.87 -6.65 16.57
N ALA A 13 -13.11 -6.03 17.73
CA ALA A 13 -12.08 -5.44 18.57
C ALA A 13 -11.06 -6.49 19.06
N SER A 14 -11.49 -7.72 19.33
CA SER A 14 -10.68 -8.84 19.82
C SER A 14 -9.70 -9.40 18.79
N VAL A 15 -9.87 -9.10 17.50
CA VAL A 15 -8.98 -9.59 16.44
C VAL A 15 -7.65 -8.86 16.52
N GLU A 16 -6.57 -9.63 16.62
CA GLU A 16 -5.21 -9.09 16.57
C GLU A 16 -4.98 -8.39 15.22
N ARG A 17 -4.55 -7.13 15.28
CA ARG A 17 -4.30 -6.31 14.09
C ARG A 17 -2.80 -6.23 13.84
N ALA A 18 -2.42 -6.32 12.57
CA ALA A 18 -1.03 -6.12 12.15
C ALA A 18 -0.50 -4.76 12.61
N THR A 19 0.76 -4.69 13.02
CA THR A 19 1.39 -3.44 13.50
C THR A 19 1.80 -2.52 12.35
N PHE A 20 2.17 -1.28 12.66
CA PHE A 20 2.75 -0.37 11.67
C PHE A 20 4.03 -0.95 11.04
N THR A 21 4.88 -1.60 11.84
CA THR A 21 6.10 -2.28 11.34
C THR A 21 5.76 -3.38 10.33
N HIS A 22 4.69 -4.14 10.56
CA HIS A 22 4.23 -5.13 9.58
C HIS A 22 3.84 -4.46 8.26
N ALA A 23 3.08 -3.37 8.30
CA ALA A 23 2.72 -2.60 7.11
C ALA A 23 3.96 -2.03 6.37
N GLN A 24 4.99 -1.57 7.09
CA GLN A 24 6.24 -1.11 6.48
C GLN A 24 6.96 -2.24 5.73
N LYS A 25 7.03 -3.44 6.31
CA LYS A 25 7.60 -4.62 5.65
C LYS A 25 6.84 -4.99 4.38
N MET A 26 5.51 -4.99 4.45
CA MET A 26 4.65 -5.23 3.28
C MET A 26 4.87 -4.18 2.19
N ARG A 27 4.96 -2.90 2.54
CA ARG A 27 5.27 -1.82 1.59
C ARG A 27 6.64 -2.03 0.94
N ALA A 28 7.67 -2.34 1.72
CA ALA A 28 9.01 -2.59 1.20
C ALA A 28 9.05 -3.77 0.21
N ALA A 29 8.40 -4.88 0.56
CA ALA A 29 8.25 -6.04 -0.31
C ALA A 29 7.53 -5.69 -1.61
N ALA A 30 6.43 -4.93 -1.54
CA ALA A 30 5.70 -4.46 -2.72
C ALA A 30 6.56 -3.54 -3.59
N THR A 31 7.31 -2.60 -3.00
CA THR A 31 8.24 -1.73 -3.72
C THR A 31 9.27 -2.54 -4.51
N PHE A 32 9.88 -3.53 -3.86
CA PHE A 32 10.83 -4.43 -4.53
C PHE A 32 10.15 -5.26 -5.62
N GLY A 33 9.00 -5.88 -5.34
CA GLY A 33 8.28 -6.71 -6.30
C GLY A 33 7.89 -5.94 -7.56
N PHE A 34 7.18 -4.83 -7.41
CA PHE A 34 6.79 -4.01 -8.56
C PHE A 34 7.99 -3.39 -9.28
N GLY A 35 8.98 -2.90 -8.52
CA GLY A 35 10.13 -2.23 -9.10
C GLY A 35 11.07 -3.17 -9.85
N ARG A 36 11.40 -4.31 -9.25
CA ARG A 36 12.44 -5.24 -9.74
C ARG A 36 11.87 -6.44 -10.49
N VAL A 37 10.80 -7.07 -9.98
CA VAL A 37 10.24 -8.28 -10.59
C VAL A 37 9.34 -7.92 -11.76
N CYS A 38 8.47 -6.93 -11.60
CA CYS A 38 7.58 -6.46 -12.67
C CYS A 38 8.24 -5.41 -13.60
N ASN A 39 9.49 -5.01 -13.33
CA ASN A 39 10.21 -3.97 -14.07
C ASN A 39 9.44 -2.64 -14.20
N LEU A 40 8.61 -2.29 -13.21
CA LEU A 40 7.88 -1.02 -13.20
C LEU A 40 8.72 0.13 -12.62
N GLY A 41 9.93 -0.18 -12.12
CA GLY A 41 10.86 0.79 -11.57
C GLY A 41 10.36 1.49 -10.31
N MET A 42 10.80 2.73 -10.14
CA MET A 42 10.51 3.57 -8.96
C MET A 42 9.66 4.79 -9.29
N LEU A 43 9.12 4.87 -10.52
CA LEU A 43 8.19 5.93 -10.89
C LEU A 43 6.91 5.82 -10.06
N ALA A 44 6.41 6.95 -9.57
CA ALA A 44 5.14 7.00 -8.86
C ALA A 44 4.01 6.45 -9.75
N TRP A 45 3.05 5.77 -9.14
CA TRP A 45 1.86 5.27 -9.82
C TRP A 45 1.08 6.43 -10.45
N HIS A 46 0.95 6.44 -11.76
CA HIS A 46 0.31 7.51 -12.53
C HIS A 46 -0.43 6.96 -13.74
N ARG A 47 -1.34 7.76 -14.29
CA ARG A 47 -2.01 7.44 -15.55
C ARG A 47 -1.16 7.96 -16.70
N SER A 48 -0.82 7.09 -17.64
CA SER A 48 -0.16 7.47 -18.89
C SER A 48 -1.08 8.35 -19.71
N GLU A 49 -0.63 9.54 -20.09
CA GLU A 49 -1.41 10.45 -20.95
C GLU A 49 -1.53 9.90 -22.38
N ILE A 50 -0.55 9.12 -22.84
CA ILE A 50 -0.51 8.56 -24.20
C ILE A 50 -1.42 7.33 -24.30
N THR A 51 -1.31 6.40 -23.35
CA THR A 51 -2.00 5.09 -23.44
C THR A 51 -3.25 5.01 -22.58
N GLY A 52 -3.46 5.96 -21.66
CA GLY A 52 -4.54 5.95 -20.68
C GLY A 52 -4.42 4.87 -19.58
N LYS A 53 -3.40 4.02 -19.64
CA LYS A 53 -3.14 2.92 -18.68
C LYS A 53 -2.43 3.43 -17.44
N MET A 54 -2.60 2.73 -16.32
CA MET A 54 -1.83 3.00 -15.12
C MET A 54 -0.43 2.40 -15.23
N LEU A 55 0.59 3.21 -14.93
CA LEU A 55 2.01 2.88 -15.01
C LEU A 55 2.74 3.30 -13.73
N GLY A 56 3.96 2.76 -13.55
CA GLY A 56 4.80 3.00 -12.38
C GLY A 56 4.55 1.99 -11.27
N ASN A 57 5.02 2.30 -10.07
CA ASN A 57 4.97 1.41 -8.93
C ASN A 57 3.90 1.88 -7.92
N PRO A 58 2.84 1.10 -7.67
CA PRO A 58 1.78 1.44 -6.73
C PRO A 58 2.26 1.75 -5.30
N SER A 59 3.35 1.12 -4.84
CA SER A 59 3.83 1.25 -3.46
C SER A 59 4.54 2.57 -3.16
N VAL A 60 4.89 3.33 -4.19
CA VAL A 60 5.52 4.66 -4.10
C VAL A 60 4.55 5.78 -4.48
N SER A 61 3.25 5.46 -4.63
CA SER A 61 2.21 6.47 -4.84
C SER A 61 2.06 7.42 -3.65
N GLU A 62 1.61 8.64 -3.94
CA GLU A 62 1.28 9.64 -2.93
C GLU A 62 0.16 9.14 -2.00
N ALA A 63 -0.89 8.54 -2.57
CA ALA A 63 -2.03 8.01 -1.80
C ALA A 63 -1.59 6.99 -0.74
N LEU A 64 -0.71 6.04 -1.11
CA LEU A 64 -0.20 5.05 -0.16
C LEU A 64 0.75 5.67 0.87
N THR A 65 1.55 6.67 0.47
CA THR A 65 2.42 7.41 1.40
C THR A 65 1.61 8.15 2.46
N SER A 66 0.58 8.89 2.05
CA SER A 66 -0.35 9.59 2.95
C SER A 66 -1.09 8.62 3.86
N TYR A 67 -1.53 7.48 3.33
CA TYR A 67 -2.13 6.41 4.13
C TYR A 67 -1.15 5.87 5.19
N MET A 68 0.11 5.60 4.83
CA MET A 68 1.12 5.11 5.77
C MET A 68 1.42 6.12 6.90
N LEU A 69 1.42 7.42 6.61
CA LEU A 69 1.56 8.47 7.62
C LEU A 69 0.40 8.47 8.61
N SER A 70 -0.84 8.35 8.10
CA SER A 70 -2.03 8.20 8.94
C SER A 70 -1.97 6.91 9.77
N LEU A 71 -1.58 5.79 9.15
CA LEU A 71 -1.48 4.49 9.81
C LEU A 71 -0.48 4.52 10.98
N ARG A 72 0.67 5.18 10.81
CA ARG A 72 1.68 5.36 11.87
C ARG A 72 1.13 6.08 13.09
N ARG A 73 0.19 7.01 12.92
CA ARG A 73 -0.42 7.74 14.05
C ARG A 73 -1.47 6.90 14.77
N ARG A 74 -2.12 5.97 14.07
CA ARG A 74 -3.21 5.13 14.61
C ARG A 74 -2.73 3.83 15.22
N LYS A 75 -1.60 3.30 14.75
CA LYS A 75 -1.02 2.03 15.21
C LYS A 75 0.31 2.31 15.91
N VAL A 76 0.34 2.00 17.21
CA VAL A 76 1.54 2.00 18.05
C VAL A 76 2.31 0.71 17.83
#